data_AF-A0AAP6CXT5-F1
#
_entry.id   AF-A0AAP6CXT5-F1
#
_cell.length_a   1.000
_cell.length_b   1.000
_cell.length_c   1.000
_cell.angle_alpha   90.00
_cell.angle_beta   90.00
_cell.angle_gamma   90.00
#
_symmetry.space_group_name_H-M   'P 1'
#
loop_
_entity.id
_entity.type
_entity.pdbx_description
1 polymer ?
#
loop_
_entity_poly.entity_id
_entity_poly.type
_entity_poly.pdbx_seq_one_letter_code
_entity_poly.pdbx_strand_id
1 'polypeptide(L)'
;MGTAQKQKQIRTMLDALGWSHKQLADVLYEELQCSEHEDIEDVSPQEIRKFRETLKKQLQRESTPESRLEQYVKVISEHPDFIALGLDVVVPKYVNHSCLSDYSLAELAEVSSWLDDREQVD
;
A
#
# COMPACT_ATOMS: atom_id res chain seq x y z
N MET A 1 -3.72 3.95 11.89
CA MET A 1 -3.21 4.66 10.70
C MET A 1 -4.31 5.11 9.74
N GLY A 2 -4.71 6.38 9.76
CA GLY A 2 -5.80 6.87 8.88
C GLY A 2 -5.50 6.83 7.37
N THR A 3 -6.56 6.81 6.55
CA THR A 3 -6.52 6.82 5.06
C THR A 3 -5.53 7.84 4.48
N ALA A 4 -5.48 9.06 5.03
CA ALA A 4 -4.61 10.12 4.54
C ALA A 4 -3.10 9.81 4.71
N GLN A 5 -2.73 9.16 5.82
CA GLN A 5 -1.34 8.80 6.09
C GLN A 5 -0.86 7.72 5.10
N LYS A 6 -1.72 6.73 4.80
CA LYS A 6 -1.42 5.69 3.79
C LYS A 6 -1.35 6.26 2.38
N GLN A 7 -2.22 7.22 2.03
CA GLN A 7 -2.11 7.93 0.75
C GLN A 7 -0.78 8.69 0.63
N LYS A 8 -0.32 9.34 1.71
CA LYS A 8 0.99 10.00 1.76
C LYS A 8 2.14 8.99 1.64
N GLN A 9 2.03 7.84 2.31
CA GLN A 9 3.01 6.75 2.20
C GLN A 9 3.13 6.24 0.77
N ILE A 10 2.01 5.95 0.10
CA ILE A 10 2.01 5.50 -1.30
C ILE A 10 2.67 6.56 -2.20
N ARG A 11 2.35 7.85 -2.03
CA ARG A 11 3.01 8.92 -2.80
C ARG A 11 4.53 8.95 -2.57
N THR A 12 4.96 8.82 -1.32
CA THR A 12 6.39 8.80 -0.96
C THR A 12 7.11 7.60 -1.60
N MET A 13 6.47 6.42 -1.60
CA MET A 13 6.99 5.22 -2.26
C MET A 13 7.12 5.43 -3.77
N LEU A 14 6.12 6.03 -4.41
CA LEU A 14 6.16 6.33 -5.84
C LEU A 14 7.26 7.33 -6.19
N ASP A 15 7.41 8.40 -5.40
CA ASP A 15 8.46 9.39 -5.59
C ASP A 15 9.86 8.76 -5.44
N ALA A 16 10.03 7.87 -4.45
CA ALA A 16 11.28 7.14 -4.25
C ALA A 16 11.58 6.15 -5.40
N LEU A 17 10.55 5.52 -5.95
CA LEU A 17 10.62 4.66 -7.13
C LEU A 17 10.80 5.42 -8.45
N GLY A 18 10.57 6.74 -8.47
CA GLY A 18 10.44 7.50 -9.71
C GLY A 18 9.27 7.04 -10.58
N TRP A 19 8.27 6.38 -9.98
CA TRP A 19 7.14 5.79 -10.69
C TRP A 19 6.04 6.81 -10.93
N SER A 20 5.53 6.81 -12.15
CA SER A 20 4.29 7.53 -12.46
C SER A 20 3.07 6.78 -11.92
N HIS A 21 1.96 7.49 -11.69
CA HIS A 21 0.66 6.86 -11.43
C HIS A 21 0.22 5.88 -12.53
N LYS A 22 0.83 5.94 -13.73
CA LYS A 22 0.60 4.95 -14.79
C LYS A 22 1.24 3.62 -14.42
N GLN A 23 2.54 3.62 -14.14
CA GLN A 23 3.30 2.42 -13.79
C GLN A 23 2.72 1.73 -12.56
N LEU A 24 2.34 2.51 -11.54
CA LEU A 24 1.66 1.94 -10.38
C LEU A 24 0.34 1.26 -10.76
N ALA A 25 -0.46 1.88 -11.63
CA ALA A 25 -1.73 1.31 -12.05
C ALA A 25 -1.53 0.03 -12.87
N ASP A 26 -0.49 -0.01 -13.70
CA ASP A 26 -0.16 -1.18 -14.53
C ASP A 26 0.27 -2.36 -13.62
N VAL A 27 1.22 -2.15 -12.70
CA VAL A 27 1.67 -3.16 -11.73
C VAL A 27 0.54 -3.66 -10.83
N LEU A 28 -0.27 -2.74 -10.29
CA LEU A 28 -1.40 -3.12 -9.44
C LEU A 28 -2.51 -3.83 -10.22
N TYR A 29 -2.66 -3.56 -11.52
CA TYR A 29 -3.65 -4.26 -12.33
C TYR A 29 -3.20 -5.71 -12.54
N GLU A 30 -1.94 -5.91 -12.90
CA GLU A 30 -1.32 -7.22 -13.05
C GLU A 30 -1.44 -8.04 -11.76
N GLU A 31 -1.04 -7.50 -10.61
CA GLU A 31 -1.07 -8.26 -9.35
C GLU A 31 -2.49 -8.49 -8.78
N LEU A 32 -3.47 -7.64 -9.10
CA LEU A 32 -4.79 -7.68 -8.45
C LEU A 32 -5.93 -8.17 -9.35
N GLN A 33 -5.77 -8.08 -10.67
CA GLN A 33 -6.83 -8.40 -11.63
C GLN A 33 -6.43 -9.52 -12.59
N CYS A 34 -5.15 -9.63 -12.93
CA CYS A 34 -4.69 -10.73 -13.77
C CYS A 34 -4.66 -12.04 -12.98
N SER A 35 -5.13 -13.12 -13.61
CA SER A 35 -4.91 -14.46 -13.11
C SER A 35 -3.49 -14.92 -13.46
N GLU A 36 -2.98 -16.00 -12.85
CA GLU A 36 -1.65 -16.57 -13.18
C GLU A 36 -1.45 -16.93 -14.67
N HIS A 37 -2.50 -16.84 -15.49
CA HIS A 37 -2.53 -17.22 -16.91
C HIS A 37 -2.89 -16.07 -17.86
N GLU A 38 -3.09 -14.85 -17.36
CA GLU A 38 -3.45 -13.68 -18.18
C GLU A 38 -2.46 -12.56 -17.90
N ASP A 39 -1.75 -12.07 -18.91
CA ASP A 39 -0.85 -10.94 -18.73
C ASP A 39 -1.58 -9.62 -18.99
N ILE A 40 -1.02 -8.50 -18.51
CA ILE A 40 -1.57 -7.16 -18.80
C ILE A 40 -1.62 -6.88 -20.32
N GLU A 41 -0.82 -7.58 -21.13
CA GLU A 41 -0.83 -7.50 -22.59
C GLU A 41 -2.09 -8.12 -23.22
N ASP A 42 -2.73 -9.08 -22.54
CA ASP A 42 -3.97 -9.73 -22.99
C ASP A 42 -5.22 -8.90 -22.65
N VAL A 43 -5.07 -7.88 -21.81
CA VAL A 43 -6.16 -7.06 -21.29
C VAL A 43 -6.46 -5.89 -22.23
N SER A 44 -7.74 -5.53 -22.35
CA SER A 44 -8.10 -4.39 -23.20
C SER A 44 -7.47 -3.08 -22.67
N PRO A 45 -6.88 -2.25 -23.55
CA PRO A 45 -6.30 -0.97 -23.14
C PRO A 45 -7.30 0.00 -22.47
N GLN A 46 -8.60 -0.25 -22.65
CA GLN A 46 -9.67 0.55 -22.04
C GLN A 46 -9.85 0.21 -20.56
N GLU A 47 -9.68 -1.05 -20.17
CA GLU A 47 -9.80 -1.49 -18.77
C GLU A 47 -8.67 -0.96 -17.92
N ILE A 48 -7.43 -1.04 -18.42
CA ILE A 48 -6.25 -0.46 -17.78
C ILE A 48 -6.44 1.06 -17.58
N ARG A 49 -6.95 1.77 -18.60
CA ARG A 49 -7.25 3.21 -18.49
C ARG A 49 -8.31 3.51 -17.43
N LYS A 50 -9.39 2.73 -17.37
CA LYS A 50 -10.43 2.88 -16.34
C LYS A 50 -9.88 2.60 -14.95
N PHE A 51 -9.02 1.60 -14.80
CA PHE A 51 -8.37 1.27 -13.55
C PHE A 51 -7.45 2.41 -13.10
N ARG A 52 -6.63 2.95 -14.00
CA ARG A 52 -5.75 4.09 -13.71
C ARG A 52 -6.51 5.33 -13.21
N GLU A 53 -7.61 5.69 -13.87
CA GLU A 53 -8.46 6.80 -13.43
C GLU A 53 -9.11 6.52 -12.07
N THR A 54 -9.46 5.27 -11.80
CA THR A 54 -10.02 4.83 -10.52
C THR A 54 -8.98 4.92 -9.41
N LEU A 55 -7.77 4.41 -9.66
CA LEU A 55 -6.64 4.47 -8.74
C LEU A 55 -6.29 5.92 -8.39
N LYS A 56 -6.20 6.80 -9.39
CA LYS A 56 -5.95 8.22 -9.16
C LYS A 56 -7.01 8.84 -8.24
N LYS A 57 -8.29 8.50 -8.43
CA LYS A 57 -9.37 8.97 -7.55
C LYS A 57 -9.25 8.39 -6.14
N GLN A 58 -8.86 7.13 -6.00
CA GLN A 58 -8.66 6.47 -4.70
C GLN A 58 -7.49 7.05 -3.91
N LEU A 59 -6.41 7.47 -4.58
CA LEU A 59 -5.27 8.15 -3.94
C LEU A 59 -5.55 9.61 -3.56
N GLN A 60 -6.68 10.17 -4.01
CA GLN A 60 -7.09 11.55 -3.73
C GLN A 60 -8.28 11.66 -2.79
N ARG A 61 -9.19 10.68 -2.78
CA ARG A 61 -10.42 10.73 -1.98
C ARG A 61 -10.17 10.24 -0.57
N GLU A 62 -10.59 11.03 0.40
CA GLU A 62 -10.58 10.69 1.83
C GLU A 62 -11.52 9.51 2.15
N SER A 63 -12.56 9.31 1.34
CA SER A 63 -13.53 8.22 1.51
C SER A 63 -13.02 6.86 1.01
N THR A 64 -11.74 6.74 0.67
CA THR A 64 -11.19 5.49 0.15
C THR A 64 -10.99 4.50 1.30
N PRO A 65 -11.43 3.24 1.18
CA PRO A 65 -11.24 2.25 2.22
C PRO A 65 -9.76 2.05 2.53
N GLU A 66 -9.41 2.12 3.81
CA GLU A 66 -8.05 1.97 4.29
C GLU A 66 -7.44 0.60 3.91
N SER A 67 -8.24 -0.47 4.00
CA SER A 67 -7.83 -1.83 3.60
C SER A 67 -7.39 -1.93 2.14
N ARG A 68 -7.96 -1.09 1.26
CA ARG A 68 -7.56 -1.06 -0.15
C ARG A 68 -6.21 -0.37 -0.34
N LEU A 69 -5.94 0.67 0.44
CA LEU A 69 -4.65 1.35 0.43
C LEU A 69 -3.56 0.48 1.04
N GLU A 70 -3.87 -0.32 2.06
CA GLU A 70 -2.95 -1.33 2.61
C GLU A 70 -2.54 -2.34 1.55
N GLN A 71 -3.50 -2.81 0.75
CA GLN A 71 -3.22 -3.72 -0.35
C GLN A 71 -2.25 -3.11 -1.36
N TYR A 72 -2.41 -1.81 -1.69
CA TYR A 72 -1.49 -1.12 -2.59
C TYR A 72 -0.10 -0.96 -2.00
N VAL A 73 0.00 -0.57 -0.72
CA VAL A 73 1.28 -0.51 -0.01
C VAL A 73 1.98 -1.87 -0.02
N LYS A 74 1.23 -2.94 0.24
CA LYS A 74 1.76 -4.30 0.24
C LYS A 74 2.35 -4.67 -1.13
N VAL A 75 1.59 -4.50 -2.21
CA VAL A 75 2.06 -4.81 -3.57
C VAL A 75 3.31 -4.00 -3.92
N ILE A 76 3.32 -2.69 -3.65
CA ILE A 76 4.50 -1.84 -3.90
C ILE A 76 5.70 -2.36 -3.11
N SER A 77 5.51 -2.73 -1.84
CA SER A 77 6.61 -3.18 -0.97
C SER A 77 7.19 -4.55 -1.35
N GLU A 78 6.37 -5.41 -1.96
CA GLU A 78 6.79 -6.74 -2.42
C GLU A 78 7.38 -6.68 -3.84
N HIS A 79 7.24 -5.56 -4.55
CA HIS A 79 7.73 -5.40 -5.92
C HIS A 79 9.27 -5.37 -5.97
N PRO A 80 9.92 -6.07 -6.92
CA PRO A 80 11.37 -6.16 -7.03
C PRO A 80 12.05 -4.80 -7.15
N ASP A 81 11.49 -3.85 -7.90
CA ASP A 81 12.06 -2.50 -8.01
C ASP A 81 12.11 -1.76 -6.67
N PHE A 82 11.11 -1.96 -5.79
CA PHE A 82 11.10 -1.34 -4.47
C PHE A 82 12.13 -1.98 -3.54
N ILE A 83 12.25 -3.30 -3.59
CA ILE A 83 13.28 -4.05 -2.84
C ILE A 83 14.68 -3.64 -3.32
N ALA A 84 14.87 -3.47 -4.63
CA ALA A 84 16.14 -3.11 -5.25
C ALA A 84 16.63 -1.71 -4.87
N LEU A 85 15.72 -0.78 -4.56
CA LEU A 85 16.09 0.56 -4.08
C LEU A 85 16.74 0.55 -2.70
N GLY A 86 16.58 -0.54 -1.93
CA GLY A 86 17.22 -0.68 -0.61
C GLY A 86 16.91 0.49 0.33
N LEU A 87 15.71 1.08 0.22
CA LEU A 87 15.30 2.32 0.90
C LEU A 87 15.26 2.22 2.43
N ASP A 88 15.62 1.08 3.01
CA ASP A 88 15.47 0.76 4.45
C ASP A 88 14.04 0.99 4.98
N VAL A 89 13.06 1.11 4.07
CA VAL A 89 11.64 1.22 4.37
C VAL A 89 11.16 -0.18 4.73
N VAL A 90 11.33 -0.52 6.00
CA VAL A 90 10.75 -1.73 6.58
C VAL A 90 9.25 -1.53 6.68
N VAL A 91 8.48 -2.21 5.85
CA VAL A 91 7.03 -2.32 6.07
C VAL A 91 6.83 -3.22 7.29
N PRO A 92 6.34 -2.69 8.43
CA PRO A 92 6.15 -3.50 9.62
C PRO A 92 5.09 -4.55 9.33
N LYS A 93 5.50 -5.81 9.30
CA LYS A 93 4.60 -6.95 9.18
C LYS A 93 4.39 -7.54 10.56
N TYR A 94 3.15 -7.57 11.01
CA TYR A 94 2.81 -8.30 12.22
C TYR A 94 3.03 -9.79 11.99
N VAL A 95 3.88 -10.40 12.82
CA VAL A 95 4.09 -11.85 12.86
C VAL A 95 3.60 -12.33 14.22
N ASN A 96 2.59 -13.19 14.21
CA ASN A 96 2.11 -13.80 15.45
C ASN A 96 3.18 -14.77 15.96
N HIS A 97 3.78 -14.42 17.09
CA HIS A 97 4.72 -15.27 17.80
C HIS A 97 4.06 -15.80 19.07
N SER A 98 4.14 -17.12 19.29
CA SER A 98 3.62 -17.78 20.49
C SER A 98 4.30 -17.36 21.81
N CYS A 99 5.35 -16.53 21.74
CA CYS A 99 6.05 -15.99 22.89
C CYS A 99 5.40 -14.73 23.47
N LEU A 100 4.45 -14.11 22.78
CA LEU A 100 3.71 -12.95 23.27
C LEU A 100 2.32 -13.39 23.71
N SER A 101 1.96 -13.06 24.94
CA SER A 101 0.62 -13.31 25.47
C SER A 101 -0.40 -12.32 24.88
N ASP A 102 -1.67 -12.70 24.86
CA ASP A 102 -2.77 -11.83 24.41
C ASP A 102 -2.80 -10.49 25.17
N TYR A 103 -2.41 -10.49 26.44
CA TYR A 103 -2.28 -9.28 27.25
C TYR A 103 -1.17 -8.36 26.72
N SER A 104 -0.01 -8.92 26.39
CA SER A 104 1.13 -8.16 25.82
C SER A 104 0.78 -7.56 24.46
N LEU A 105 0.00 -8.28 23.66
CA LEU A 105 -0.50 -7.79 22.38
C LEU A 105 -1.47 -6.61 22.55
N ALA A 106 -2.36 -6.69 23.55
CA ALA A 106 -3.29 -5.60 23.85
C ALA A 106 -2.57 -4.32 24.26
N GLU A 107 -1.56 -4.41 25.15
CA GLU A 107 -0.77 -3.24 25.54
C GLU A 107 0.05 -2.66 24.38
N LEU A 108 0.66 -3.50 23.54
CA LEU A 108 1.38 -3.03 22.35
C LEU A 108 0.45 -2.33 21.36
N ALA A 109 -0.78 -2.82 21.19
CA ALA A 109 -1.78 -2.16 20.37
C ALA A 109 -2.20 -0.80 20.95
N GLU A 110 -2.34 -0.70 22.27
CA GLU A 110 -2.63 0.56 22.97
C GLU A 110 -1.50 1.59 22.77
N VAL A 111 -0.24 1.17 22.95
CA VAL A 111 0.93 2.03 22.72
C VAL A 111 1.01 2.47 21.25
N SER A 112 0.75 1.57 20.30
CA SER A 112 0.73 1.89 18.88
C SER A 112 -0.36 2.91 18.54
N SER A 113 -1.57 2.76 19.10
CA SER A 113 -2.66 3.73 18.91
C SER A 113 -2.30 5.10 19.44
N TRP A 114 -1.69 5.16 20.63
CA TRP A 114 -1.26 6.41 21.24
C TRP A 114 -0.14 7.12 20.46
N LEU A 115 0.78 6.37 19.85
CA LEU A 115 1.81 6.92 18.96
C LEU A 115 1.18 7.52 17.69
N ASP A 116 0.23 6.81 17.08
CA ASP A 116 -0.51 7.27 15.89
C ASP A 116 -1.25 8.60 16.17
N ASP A 117 -1.80 8.77 17.37
CA ASP A 117 -2.50 10.01 17.77
C ASP A 117 -1.57 11.21 17.97
N ARG A 118 -0.29 10.98 18.31
CA ARG A 118 0.70 12.05 18.55
C ARG A 118 1.26 12.67 17.27
N GLU A 119 1.28 11.93 16.17
CA GLU A 119 1.74 12.42 14.86
C GLU A 119 0.71 13.32 14.16
N GLN A 120 -0.46 13.59 14.77
CA GLN A 120 -1.49 14.51 14.24
C GLN A 120 -1.39 15.96 14.77
N VAL A 121 -0.34 16.29 15.53
CA VAL A 121 -0.10 17.66 16.01
C VAL A 121 1.05 18.30 15.23
N ASP A 122 0.78 18.67 13.97
CA ASP A 122 1.40 19.78 13.23
C ASP A 122 0.56 20.12 11.98
#